data_AF-A0A7T7GQN8-F1
#
_entry.id   AF-A0A7T7GQN8-F1
#
_cell.length_a   1.000
_cell.length_b   1.000
_cell.length_c   1.000
_cell.angle_alpha   90.00
_cell.angle_beta   90.00
_cell.angle_gamma   90.00
#
_symmetry.space_group_name_H-M   'P 1'
#
loop_
_entity.id
_entity.type
_entity.pdbx_description
1 polymer ?
#
loop_
_entity_poly.entity_id
_entity_poly.type
_entity_poly.pdbx_seq_one_letter_code
_entity_poly.pdbx_strand_id
1 'polypeptide(L)' 'MKKVVWLAIQAASQKWTMPLRDWRMAMSRFIIEFGDRLDGHF' A
#
# COMPACT_ATOMS: atom_id res chain seq x y z
N MET A 1 17.46 -18.98 4.06
CA MET A 1 16.50 -18.34 3.11
C MET A 1 15.91 -17.02 3.60
N LYS A 2 15.33 -16.92 4.82
CA LYS A 2 14.65 -15.68 5.32
C LYS A 2 15.47 -14.39 5.19
N LYS A 3 16.77 -14.44 5.51
CA LYS A 3 17.66 -13.26 5.45
C LYS A 3 17.82 -12.69 4.04
N VAL A 4 17.94 -13.56 3.03
CA VAL A 4 18.12 -13.14 1.62
C VAL A 4 16.84 -12.50 1.09
N VAL A 5 15.69 -13.10 1.39
CA VAL A 5 14.38 -12.54 1.02
C VAL A 5 14.16 -11.17 1.65
N TRP A 6 14.48 -11.02 2.95
CA TRP A 6 14.37 -9.73 3.63
C TRP A 6 15.26 -8.64 2.99
N LEU A 7 16.52 -8.97 2.68
CA LEU A 7 17.44 -8.04 2.02
C LEU A 7 16.96 -7.65 0.62
N ALA A 8 16.43 -8.61 -0.14
CA ALA A 8 15.90 -8.35 -1.48
C ALA A 8 14.68 -7.41 -1.45
N ILE A 9 13.76 -7.61 -0.51
CA ILE A 9 12.59 -6.74 -0.31
C ILE A 9 13.04 -5.34 0.11
N GLN A 10 13.97 -5.23 1.06
CA GLN A 10 14.48 -3.94 1.52
C GLN A 10 15.13 -3.16 0.37
N ALA A 11 15.95 -3.82 -0.46
CA ALA A 11 16.59 -3.21 -1.62
C ALA A 11 15.57 -2.78 -2.70
N ALA A 12 14.51 -3.57 -2.92
CA ALA A 12 13.44 -3.22 -3.85
C ALA A 12 12.61 -2.02 -3.36
N SER A 13 12.28 -1.98 -2.06
CA SER A 13 11.50 -0.91 -1.44
C SER A 13 12.17 0.46 -1.58
N GLN A 14 13.50 0.53 -1.57
CA GLN A 14 14.23 1.79 -1.76
C GLN A 14 14.05 2.40 -3.16
N LYS A 15 13.66 1.59 -4.15
CA LYS A 15 13.42 2.04 -5.53
C LYS A 15 11.96 2.44 -5.78
N TRP A 16 11.06 2.14 -4.84
CA TRP A 16 9.62 2.47 -4.93
C TRP A 16 9.33 3.81 -4.26
N THR A 17 10.02 4.86 -4.71
CA THR A 17 9.89 6.22 -4.16
C THR A 17 8.93 7.09 -4.96
N MET A 18 8.45 6.62 -6.12
CA MET A 18 7.52 7.39 -6.93
C MET A 18 6.19 7.55 -6.18
N PRO A 19 5.75 8.79 -5.89
CA PRO A 19 4.47 9.02 -5.27
C PRO A 19 3.36 8.49 -6.17
N LEU A 20 2.40 7.79 -5.58
CA LEU A 20 1.28 7.26 -6.35
C LEU A 20 0.47 8.43 -6.91
N ARG A 21 0.35 8.49 -8.23
CA ARG A 21 -0.41 9.53 -8.92
C ARG A 21 -1.88 9.39 -8.55
N ASP A 22 -2.54 10.53 -8.35
CA ASP A 22 -3.97 10.60 -8.04
C ASP A 22 -4.42 9.78 -6.82
N TRP A 23 -3.52 9.60 -5.84
CA TRP A 23 -3.79 8.81 -4.62
C TRP A 23 -5.10 9.19 -3.93
N ARG A 24 -5.42 10.49 -3.90
CA ARG A 24 -6.68 11.00 -3.34
C ARG A 24 -7.91 10.42 -4.05
N MET A 25 -7.90 10.37 -5.38
CA MET A 25 -9.01 9.83 -6.16
C MET A 25 -9.12 8.32 -5.99
N ALA A 26 -7.99 7.62 -5.96
CA ALA A 26 -7.95 6.18 -5.69
C ALA A 26 -8.52 5.86 -4.30
N MET A 27 -8.19 6.66 -3.28
CA MET A 27 -8.74 6.52 -1.93
C MET A 27 -10.24 6.81 -1.86
N SER A 28 -10.73 7.83 -2.58
CA SER A 28 -12.18 8.07 -2.67
C SER A 28 -12.94 6.88 -3.26
N ARG A 29 -12.41 6.25 -4.31
CA ARG A 29 -13.00 5.03 -4.91
C ARG A 29 -12.93 3.84 -3.95
N PHE A 30 -11.77 3.64 -3.32
CA PHE A 30 -11.56 2.56 -2.36
C PHE A 30 -12.53 2.63 -1.18
N ILE A 31 -12.76 3.82 -0.61
CA ILE A 31 -13.71 4.00 0.51
C ILE A 31 -15.15 3.75 0.07
N ILE A 32 -15.54 4.07 -1.17
CA ILE A 32 -16.88 3.76 -1.68
C ILE A 32 -17.06 2.25 -1.86
N GLU A 33 -16.06 1.56 -2.39
CA GLU A 33 -16.13 0.13 -2.70
C GLU A 33 -15.94 -0.78 -1.49
N PHE A 34 -15.19 -0.34 -0.48
CA PHE A 34 -14.77 -1.16 0.67
C PHE A 34 -14.94 -0.47 2.03
N GLY A 35 -15.67 0.66 2.09
CA GLY A 35 -15.87 1.42 3.32
C GLY A 35 -16.53 0.61 4.44
N ASP A 36 -17.43 -0.31 4.08
CA ASP A 36 -18.08 -1.27 4.97
C ASP A 36 -17.08 -2.18 5.73
N ARG A 37 -15.92 -2.47 5.14
CA ARG A 37 -14.83 -3.23 5.78
C ARG A 37 -13.96 -2.36 6.70
N LEU A 38 -14.01 -1.05 6.53
CA LEU A 38 -13.31 -0.10 7.39
C LEU A 38 -14.09 0.21 8.68
N ASP A 39 -15.41 -0.02 8.68
CA ASP A 39 -16.30 0.19 9.84
C ASP A 39 -16.09 -0.80 10.99
N GLY A 40 -15.28 -1.85 10.82
CA GLY A 40 -14.93 -2.81 11.88
C GLY A 40 -13.85 -2.34 12.86
N HIS A 41 -13.35 -1.12 12.73
CA HIS A 41 -12.19 -0.63 13.47
C HIS A 41 -12.32 0.82 14.00
N PHE A 42 -13.53 1.24 14.35
CA PHE A 42 -13.79 2.44 15.17
C PHE A 42 -14.50 2.09 16.47
#